data_AF-A0A4Q9FCS4-F1
#
_entry.id   AF-A0A4Q9FCS4-F1
#
_cell.length_a   1.000
_cell.length_b   1.000
_cell.length_c   1.000
_cell.angle_alpha   90.00
_cell.angle_beta   90.00
_cell.angle_gamma   90.00
#
_symmetry.space_group_name_H-M   'P 1'
#
loop_
_entity.id
_entity.type
_entity.pdbx_description
1 polymer ?
#
loop_
_entity_poly.entity_id
_entity_poly.type
_entity_poly.pdbx_seq_one_letter_code
_entity_poly.pdbx_strand_id
1 'polypeptide(L)'
;MIDKKIYRYTNVELLDTIRNSKNNELAKKAEVELQSRKLGEEEMKKSEVDYKQYKVFQELRKEMPLTAEEWLTFLFLSLSKGRDHHFSESEMERFKKHGFEKKFYQARKIKKYGYIFWFVMIMLLALITSLI
;
A
#
# COMPACT_ATOMS: atom_id res chain seq x y z
N MET A 1 -4.23 -13.27 -4.91
CA MET A 1 -4.50 -13.09 -3.47
C MET A 1 -5.45 -14.19 -3.07
N ILE A 2 -5.09 -15.01 -2.08
CA ILE A 2 -6.03 -15.99 -1.51
C ILE A 2 -7.00 -15.19 -0.66
N ASP A 3 -8.27 -15.16 -1.05
CA ASP A 3 -9.30 -14.48 -0.25
C ASP A 3 -9.35 -15.12 1.13
N LYS A 4 -9.01 -14.31 2.13
CA LYS A 4 -9.06 -14.72 3.54
C LYS A 4 -10.49 -15.13 3.86
N LYS A 5 -10.67 -16.33 4.42
CA LYS A 5 -12.00 -16.81 4.83
C LYS A 5 -12.52 -15.99 6.01
N ILE A 6 -13.83 -15.73 6.04
CA ILE A 6 -14.45 -14.75 6.95
C ILE A 6 -14.26 -15.06 8.44
N TYR A 7 -14.26 -16.34 8.82
CA TYR A 7 -14.02 -16.77 10.20
C TYR A 7 -12.60 -16.46 10.70
N ARG A 8 -11.66 -16.12 9.80
CA ARG A 8 -10.30 -15.70 10.16
C ARG A 8 -10.19 -14.19 10.37
N TYR A 9 -11.25 -13.44 10.15
CA TYR A 9 -11.22 -11.98 10.26
C TYR A 9 -11.10 -11.58 11.74
N THR A 10 -10.34 -10.53 12.02
CA THR A 10 -10.34 -9.88 13.33
C THR A 10 -11.66 -9.12 13.52
N ASN A 11 -11.98 -8.74 14.76
CA ASN A 11 -13.19 -7.95 15.02
C ASN A 11 -13.17 -6.63 14.23
N VAL A 12 -12.00 -6.00 14.10
CA VAL A 12 -11.83 -4.79 13.29
C VAL A 12 -12.10 -5.04 11.81
N GLU A 13 -11.60 -6.14 11.24
CA GLU A 13 -11.85 -6.51 9.84
C GLU A 13 -13.33 -6.86 9.60
N LEU A 14 -13.99 -7.52 10.56
CA LEU A 14 -15.43 -7.77 10.50
C LEU A 14 -16.22 -6.47 10.52
N LEU A 15 -15.91 -5.56 11.44
CA LEU A 15 -16.54 -4.23 11.52
C LEU A 15 -16.33 -3.41 10.24
N ASP A 16 -15.12 -3.43 9.68
CA ASP A 16 -14.82 -2.74 8.40
C ASP A 16 -15.62 -3.35 7.25
N THR A 17 -15.74 -4.69 7.20
CA THR A 17 -16.52 -5.40 6.19
C THR A 17 -18.01 -5.10 6.32
N ILE A 18 -18.56 -5.12 7.53
CA ILE A 18 -19.98 -4.81 7.79
C ILE A 18 -20.30 -3.38 7.34
N ARG A 19 -19.42 -2.42 7.63
CA ARG A 19 -19.68 -0.99 7.41
C ARG A 19 -19.38 -0.51 5.99
N ASN A 20 -18.37 -1.08 5.34
CA ASN A 20 -17.82 -0.54 4.10
C ASN A 20 -17.90 -1.50 2.90
N SER A 21 -18.35 -2.75 3.08
CA SER A 21 -18.48 -3.70 1.96
C SER A 21 -19.58 -3.25 0.99
N LYS A 22 -19.26 -3.28 -0.31
CA LYS A 22 -20.25 -3.13 -1.39
C LYS A 22 -21.08 -4.41 -1.61
N ASN A 23 -20.63 -5.55 -1.08
CA ASN A 23 -21.31 -6.83 -1.20
C ASN A 23 -22.13 -7.09 0.08
N ASN A 24 -23.46 -7.04 -0.07
CA ASN A 24 -24.42 -7.25 1.02
C ASN A 24 -24.35 -8.66 1.62
N GLU A 25 -24.08 -9.70 0.82
CA GLU A 25 -23.93 -11.06 1.35
C GLU A 25 -22.67 -11.19 2.21
N LEU A 26 -21.58 -10.56 1.79
CA LEU A 26 -20.34 -10.55 2.56
C LEU A 26 -20.51 -9.80 3.88
N ALA A 27 -21.20 -8.65 3.85
CA ALA A 27 -21.52 -7.89 5.05
C ALA A 27 -22.37 -8.71 6.04
N LYS A 28 -23.41 -9.39 5.55
CA LYS A 28 -24.25 -10.28 6.36
C LYS A 28 -23.46 -11.45 6.96
N LYS A 29 -22.59 -12.09 6.17
CA LYS A 29 -21.72 -13.16 6.69
C LYS A 29 -20.78 -12.63 7.79
N ALA A 30 -20.27 -11.41 7.64
CA ALA A 30 -19.39 -10.79 8.64
C ALA A 30 -20.16 -10.46 9.92
N GLU A 31 -21.41 -10.01 9.80
CA GLU A 31 -22.29 -9.75 10.94
C GLU A 31 -22.60 -11.03 11.72
N VAL A 32 -22.97 -12.11 11.03
CA VAL A 32 -23.21 -13.42 11.65
C VAL A 32 -21.95 -13.94 12.36
N GLU A 33 -20.78 -13.82 11.73
CA GLU A 33 -19.51 -14.21 12.33
C GLU A 33 -19.13 -13.33 13.53
N LEU A 34 -19.45 -12.04 13.52
CA LEU A 34 -19.20 -11.16 14.67
C LEU A 34 -20.13 -11.52 15.84
N GLN A 35 -21.40 -11.80 15.56
CA GLN A 35 -22.39 -12.22 16.56
C GLN A 35 -22.07 -13.60 17.16
N SER A 36 -21.56 -14.54 16.35
CA SER A 36 -21.21 -15.89 16.80
C SER A 36 -20.13 -15.91 17.88
N ARG A 37 -19.29 -14.86 17.94
CA ARG A 37 -18.22 -14.69 18.94
C ARG A 37 -18.72 -14.34 20.33
N LYS A 38 -19.99 -13.93 20.47
CA LYS A 38 -20.62 -13.59 21.76
C LYS A 38 -19.76 -12.67 22.64
N LEU A 39 -19.20 -11.63 22.01
CA LEU A 39 -18.34 -10.67 22.69
C LEU A 39 -19.10 -9.99 23.83
N GLY A 40 -18.44 -9.82 24.97
CA GLY A 40 -18.98 -9.03 26.08
C GLY A 40 -19.13 -7.54 25.69
N GLU A 41 -19.91 -6.78 26.47
CA GLU A 41 -20.13 -5.35 26.19
C GLU A 41 -18.80 -4.56 26.16
N GLU A 42 -17.88 -4.87 27.08
CA GLU A 42 -16.56 -4.24 27.13
C GLU A 42 -15.68 -4.60 25.93
N GLU A 43 -15.68 -5.86 25.51
CA GLU A 43 -14.91 -6.33 24.36
C GLU A 43 -15.42 -5.74 23.04
N MET A 44 -16.74 -5.58 22.93
CA MET A 44 -17.37 -4.91 21.80
C MET A 44 -17.00 -3.43 21.77
N LYS A 45 -17.07 -2.73 22.91
CA LYS A 45 -16.60 -1.34 23.04
C LYS A 45 -15.13 -1.19 22.64
N LYS A 46 -14.28 -2.11 23.10
CA LYS A 46 -12.85 -2.13 22.70
C LYS A 46 -12.69 -2.30 21.20
N SER A 47 -13.40 -3.27 20.60
CA SER A 47 -13.35 -3.53 19.15
C SER A 47 -13.78 -2.31 18.33
N GLU A 48 -14.76 -1.55 18.82
CA GLU A 48 -15.19 -0.29 18.20
C GLU A 48 -14.13 0.82 18.28
N VAL A 49 -13.44 0.94 19.42
CA VAL A 49 -12.33 1.88 19.60
C VAL A 49 -11.18 1.50 18.65
N ASP A 50 -10.80 0.23 18.62
CA ASP A 50 -9.75 -0.29 17.74
C ASP A 50 -10.11 -0.07 16.26
N TYR A 51 -11.37 -0.25 15.88
CA TYR A 51 -11.85 0.05 14.53
C TYR A 51 -11.70 1.54 14.18
N LYS A 52 -12.08 2.45 15.08
CA LYS A 52 -11.91 3.89 14.87
C LYS A 52 -10.43 4.25 14.68
N GLN A 53 -9.55 3.73 15.54
CA GLN A 53 -8.11 3.93 15.40
C GLN A 53 -7.58 3.38 14.07
N TYR A 54 -8.01 2.18 13.68
CA TYR A 54 -7.67 1.59 12.39
C TYR A 54 -8.03 2.49 11.20
N LYS A 55 -9.21 3.11 11.20
CA LYS A 55 -9.60 4.07 10.14
C LYS A 55 -8.74 5.33 10.16
N VAL A 56 -8.43 5.87 11.34
CA VAL A 56 -7.50 7.00 11.47
C VAL A 56 -6.13 6.64 10.89
N PHE A 57 -5.57 5.47 11.22
CA PHE A 57 -4.29 5.02 10.65
C PHE A 57 -4.36 4.74 9.15
N GLN A 58 -5.49 4.27 8.62
CA GLN A 58 -5.69 4.16 7.18
C GLN A 58 -5.58 5.51 6.48
N GLU A 59 -6.29 6.53 6.97
CA GLU A 59 -6.25 7.87 6.37
C GLU A 59 -4.88 8.53 6.52
N LEU A 60 -4.24 8.41 7.70
CA LEU A 60 -2.87 8.92 7.90
C LEU A 60 -1.88 8.29 6.91
N ARG A 61 -2.01 6.98 6.61
CA ARG A 61 -1.15 6.31 5.62
C ARG A 61 -1.33 6.85 4.21
N LYS A 62 -2.51 7.36 3.83
CA LYS A 62 -2.74 7.98 2.51
C LYS A 62 -1.93 9.27 2.33
N GLU A 63 -1.78 10.01 3.42
CA GLU A 63 -1.07 11.29 3.46
C GLU A 63 0.44 11.16 3.72
N MET A 64 0.93 9.95 4.00
CA MET A 64 2.35 9.75 4.21
C MET A 64 3.14 9.85 2.90
N PRO A 65 4.31 10.52 2.92
CA PRO A 65 5.23 10.50 1.78
C PRO A 65 5.81 9.09 1.59
N LEU A 66 6.51 8.89 0.48
CA LEU A 66 7.36 7.72 0.29
C LEU A 66 8.42 7.66 1.40
N THR A 67 8.69 6.45 1.87
CA THR A 67 9.83 6.18 2.74
C THR A 67 11.13 6.34 1.95
N ALA A 68 12.26 6.44 2.66
CA ALA A 68 13.57 6.51 2.03
C ALA A 68 13.85 5.28 1.14
N GLU A 69 13.48 4.08 1.60
CA GLU A 69 13.65 2.84 0.84
C GLU A 69 12.83 2.82 -0.44
N GLU A 70 11.55 3.21 -0.37
CA GLU A 70 10.69 3.35 -1.55
C GLU A 70 11.30 4.39 -2.52
N TRP A 71 11.83 5.51 -2.00
CA TRP A 71 12.52 6.52 -2.79
C TRP A 71 13.71 5.95 -3.59
N LEU A 72 14.62 5.24 -2.91
CA LEU A 72 15.81 4.66 -3.55
C LEU A 72 15.42 3.61 -4.60
N THR A 73 14.39 2.81 -4.30
CA THR A 73 13.84 1.82 -5.22
C THR A 73 13.40 2.47 -6.53
N PHE A 74 12.58 3.51 -6.48
CA PHE A 74 12.11 4.20 -7.70
C PHE A 74 13.22 4.95 -8.44
N LEU A 75 14.25 5.42 -7.72
CA LEU A 75 15.38 6.13 -8.31
C LEU A 75 16.27 5.16 -9.11
N PHE A 76 16.77 4.11 -8.46
CA PHE A 76 17.75 3.20 -9.07
C PHE A 76 17.12 2.21 -10.03
N LEU A 77 15.91 1.71 -9.76
CA LEU A 77 15.24 0.74 -10.62
C LEU A 77 14.47 1.39 -11.78
N SER A 78 14.63 2.70 -12.00
CA SER A 78 13.98 3.43 -13.10
C SER A 78 14.28 2.83 -14.48
N LEU A 79 15.53 2.40 -14.73
CA LEU A 79 15.96 1.73 -15.96
C LEU A 79 15.84 0.20 -15.93
N SER A 80 15.33 -0.37 -14.85
CA SER A 80 15.25 -1.83 -14.73
C SER A 80 14.33 -2.42 -15.81
N LYS A 81 14.68 -3.63 -16.26
CA LYS A 81 13.88 -4.45 -17.19
C LYS A 81 13.52 -5.77 -16.49
N GLY A 82 12.45 -6.42 -16.94
CA GLY A 82 12.02 -7.71 -16.39
C GLY A 82 11.42 -7.58 -14.99
N ARG A 83 11.80 -8.47 -14.06
CA ARG A 83 11.15 -8.61 -12.74
C ARG A 83 11.14 -7.32 -11.92
N ASP A 84 12.22 -6.56 -11.94
CA ASP A 84 12.36 -5.33 -11.16
C ASP A 84 11.53 -4.17 -11.75
N HIS A 85 11.33 -4.17 -13.08
CA HIS A 85 10.42 -3.24 -13.74
C HIS A 85 8.99 -3.50 -13.30
N HIS A 86 8.59 -4.78 -13.31
CA HIS A 86 7.28 -5.23 -12.83
C HIS A 86 7.07 -4.87 -11.36
N PHE A 87 8.12 -4.91 -10.52
CA PHE A 87 8.04 -4.47 -9.13
C PHE A 87 7.67 -2.98 -9.04
N SER A 88 8.42 -2.09 -9.69
CA SER A 88 8.15 -0.65 -9.63
C SER A 88 6.77 -0.26 -10.17
N GLU A 89 6.32 -0.88 -11.27
CA GLU A 89 4.99 -0.64 -11.83
C GLU A 89 3.89 -1.21 -10.93
N SER A 90 4.08 -2.41 -10.38
CA SER A 90 3.13 -3.01 -9.44
C SER A 90 2.98 -2.19 -8.15
N GLU A 91 4.07 -1.57 -7.67
CA GLU A 91 4.01 -0.67 -6.52
C GLU A 91 3.25 0.62 -6.85
N MET A 92 3.49 1.23 -8.02
CA MET A 92 2.72 2.39 -8.47
C MET A 92 1.23 2.06 -8.65
N GLU A 93 0.91 0.91 -9.23
CA GLU A 93 -0.47 0.43 -9.36
C GLU A 93 -1.12 0.20 -8.00
N ARG A 94 -0.37 -0.38 -7.04
CA ARG A 94 -0.83 -0.53 -5.65
C ARG A 94 -1.13 0.81 -5.01
N PHE A 95 -0.28 1.82 -5.21
CA PHE A 95 -0.55 3.17 -4.68
C PHE A 95 -1.86 3.74 -5.21
N LYS A 96 -2.06 3.65 -6.53
CA LYS A 96 -3.31 4.11 -7.17
C LYS A 96 -4.53 3.33 -6.67
N LYS A 97 -4.43 2.00 -6.60
CA LYS A 97 -5.54 1.13 -6.18
C LYS A 97 -6.01 1.38 -4.75
N HIS A 98 -5.08 1.73 -3.86
CA HIS A 98 -5.39 1.97 -2.45
C HIS A 98 -5.56 3.46 -2.09
N GLY A 99 -5.54 4.36 -3.08
CA GLY A 99 -5.74 5.80 -2.86
C GLY A 99 -4.56 6.50 -2.19
N PHE A 100 -3.34 5.97 -2.34
CA PHE A 100 -2.09 6.59 -1.88
C PHE A 100 -1.60 7.64 -2.89
N GLU A 101 -2.42 8.64 -3.20
CA GLU A 101 -2.17 9.62 -4.28
C GLU A 101 -0.85 10.37 -4.11
N LYS A 102 -0.52 10.77 -2.87
CA LYS A 102 0.74 11.46 -2.56
C LYS A 102 1.95 10.59 -2.88
N LYS A 103 1.94 9.32 -2.47
CA LYS A 103 3.01 8.36 -2.80
C LYS A 103 3.09 8.10 -4.30
N PHE A 104 1.94 7.95 -4.97
CA PHE A 104 1.89 7.76 -6.42
C PHE A 104 2.54 8.93 -7.18
N TYR A 105 2.21 10.17 -6.81
CA TYR A 105 2.79 11.36 -7.42
C TYR A 105 4.30 11.45 -7.16
N GLN A 106 4.73 11.20 -5.93
CA GLN A 106 6.15 11.17 -5.58
C GLN A 106 6.90 10.07 -6.35
N ALA A 107 6.38 8.85 -6.40
CA ALA A 107 6.99 7.72 -7.12
C ALA A 107 7.19 8.05 -8.61
N ARG A 108 6.16 8.62 -9.26
CA ARG A 108 6.23 9.07 -10.65
C ARG A 108 7.30 10.15 -10.87
N LYS A 109 7.43 11.09 -9.93
CA LYS A 109 8.45 12.16 -10.00
C LYS A 109 9.86 11.58 -9.84
N ILE A 110 10.06 10.69 -8.87
CA ILE A 110 11.36 10.07 -8.58
C ILE A 110 11.81 9.17 -9.72
N LYS A 111 10.90 8.41 -10.32
CA LYS A 111 11.21 7.56 -11.48
C LYS A 111 11.77 8.38 -12.64
N LYS A 112 11.23 9.59 -12.88
CA LYS A 112 11.80 10.54 -13.86
C LYS A 112 13.20 11.00 -13.47
N TYR A 113 13.42 11.33 -12.21
CA TYR A 113 14.75 11.68 -11.71
C TYR A 113 15.73 10.50 -11.80
N GLY A 114 15.26 9.27 -11.65
CA GLY A 114 16.05 8.07 -11.86
C GLY A 114 16.57 7.96 -13.29
N TYR A 115 15.72 8.23 -14.29
CA TYR A 115 16.16 8.27 -15.68
C TYR A 115 17.25 9.32 -15.92
N ILE A 116 17.08 10.52 -15.36
CA ILE A 116 18.08 11.60 -15.45
C ILE A 116 19.37 11.20 -14.74
N PHE A 117 19.26 10.61 -13.54
CA PHE A 117 20.40 10.14 -12.76
C PHE A 117 21.24 9.14 -13.57
N TRP A 118 20.60 8.12 -14.15
CA TRP A 118 21.33 7.14 -14.95
C TRP A 118 21.92 7.73 -16.22
N PHE A 119 21.23 8.66 -16.88
CA PHE A 119 21.79 9.38 -18.03
C PHE A 119 23.08 10.12 -17.66
N VAL A 120 23.09 10.84 -16.54
CA VAL A 120 24.30 11.53 -16.04
C VAL A 120 25.39 10.53 -15.68
N MET A 121 25.06 9.42 -15.02
CA MET A 121 26.03 8.38 -14.67
C MET A 121 26.70 7.76 -15.91
N ILE A 122 25.93 7.48 -16.96
CA ILE A 122 26.47 6.96 -18.23
C ILE A 122 27.41 7.98 -18.88
N MET A 123 27.04 9.26 -18.87
CA MET A 123 27.91 10.33 -19.40
C MET A 123 29.23 10.44 -18.62
N LEU A 124 29.18 10.37 -17.29
CA LEU A 124 30.37 10.40 -16.44
C LEU A 124 31.28 9.18 -16.70
N LEU A 125 30.69 7.99 -16.80
CA LEU A 125 31.44 6.77 -17.12
C LEU A 125 32.14 6.87 -18.49
N ALA A 126 31.45 7.38 -19.51
CA ALA A 126 32.02 7.57 -20.83
C ALA A 126 33.21 8.54 -20.81
N LEU A 127 33.10 9.65 -20.07
CA LEU A 127 34.19 10.62 -19.91
C LEU A 127 35.41 10.00 -19.24
N ILE A 128 35.22 9.25 -18.15
CA ILE A 128 36.32 8.57 -17.45
C ILE A 128 37.02 7.59 -18.37
N THR A 129 36.27 6.76 -19.11
CA THR A 129 36.85 5.80 -20.07
C THR A 129 37.53 6.45 -21.27
N SER A 130 37.19 7.69 -21.60
CA SER A 130 37.85 8.45 -22.68
C SER A 130 39.12 9.18 -22.25
N LEU A 131 39.32 9.32 -20.93
CA LEU A 131 40.47 10.01 -20.34
C LEU A 131 41.61 9.04 -19.96
N ILE A 132 41.31 7.74 -19.88
CA ILE A 132 42.24 6.63 -19.59
C ILE A 132 42.68 6.01 -20.90
#